data_AF-A0A069DMY0-F1
#
_entry.id   AF-A0A069DMY0-F1
#
_cell.length_a   1.000
_cell.length_b   1.000
_cell.length_c   1.000
_cell.angle_alpha   90.00
_cell.angle_beta   90.00
_cell.angle_gamma   90.00
#
_symmetry.space_group_name_H-M   'P 1'
#
loop_
_entity.id
_entity.type
_entity.pdbx_description
1 polymer ?
#
loop_
_entity_poly.entity_id
_entity_poly.type
_entity_poly.pdbx_seq_one_letter_code
_entity_poly.pdbx_strand_id
1 'polypeptide(L)' 'MWYEILPAAGIICAAVTFPSVFNYFFHKLIYNGNPYRRIYTPVFNKDLFLRDMRLSGNPYKMQGLDNIPDVRK' A
#
# COMPACT_ATOMS: atom_id res chain seq x y z
N MET A 1 -5.73 -2.13 -43.48
CA MET A 1 -5.56 -3.56 -43.13
C MET A 1 -6.18 -3.74 -41.73
N TRP A 2 -5.99 -4.88 -41.07
CA TRP A 2 -6.59 -5.12 -39.75
C TRP A 2 -5.70 -4.63 -38.59
N TYR A 3 -4.42 -4.36 -38.85
CA TYR A 3 -3.42 -4.04 -37.83
C TYR A 3 -3.39 -2.56 -37.45
N GLU A 4 -4.04 -1.69 -38.21
CA GLU A 4 -4.10 -0.25 -37.98
C GLU A 4 -4.89 0.11 -36.72
N ILE A 5 -5.64 -0.84 -36.16
CA ILE A 5 -6.26 -0.70 -34.84
C ILE A 5 -5.28 -0.88 -33.68
N LEU A 6 -4.16 -1.58 -33.90
CA LEU A 6 -3.21 -1.95 -32.84
C LEU A 6 -2.60 -0.73 -32.13
N PRO A 7 -2.23 0.37 -32.82
CA PRO A 7 -1.77 1.59 -32.14
C PRO A 7 -2.82 2.16 -31.17
N ALA A 8 -4.08 2.27 -31.62
CA ALA A 8 -5.16 2.79 -30.79
C ALA A 8 -5.46 1.86 -29.60
N ALA A 9 -5.52 0.55 -29.83
CA ALA A 9 -5.68 -0.45 -28.79
C ALA A 9 -4.50 -0.41 -27.79
N GLY A 10 -3.28 -0.25 -28.27
CA GLY A 10 -2.08 -0.13 -27.44
C GLY A 10 -2.12 1.08 -26.51
N ILE A 11 -2.55 2.25 -27.03
CA ILE A 11 -2.73 3.46 -26.22
C ILE A 11 -3.77 3.25 -25.13
N ILE A 12 -4.92 2.65 -25.46
CA ILE A 12 -5.98 2.37 -24.49
C ILE A 12 -5.47 1.40 -23.41
N CYS A 13 -4.82 0.31 -23.81
CA CYS A 13 -4.25 -0.66 -22.88
C CYS A 13 -3.21 -0.03 -21.95
N ALA A 14 -2.33 0.82 -22.48
CA ALA A 14 -1.35 1.55 -21.68
C ALA A 14 -2.03 2.51 -20.70
N ALA A 15 -3.01 3.28 -21.16
CA ALA A 15 -3.73 4.25 -20.33
C ALA A 15 -4.54 3.58 -19.20
N VAL A 16 -5.12 2.40 -19.44
CA VAL A 16 -5.88 1.65 -18.42
C VAL A 16 -4.96 0.95 -17.43
N THR A 17 -3.82 0.41 -17.88
CA THR A 17 -2.88 -0.29 -16.98
C THR A 17 -2.02 0.67 -16.16
N PHE A 18 -1.74 1.86 -16.70
CA PHE A 18 -0.88 2.84 -16.05
C PHE A 18 -1.30 3.20 -14.61
N PRO A 19 -2.57 3.54 -14.30
CA PRO A 19 -2.98 3.86 -12.93
C PRO A 19 -2.72 2.74 -11.93
N SER A 20 -2.96 1.48 -12.31
CA SER A 20 -2.76 0.33 -11.41
C SER A 20 -1.27 0.10 -11.12
N VAL A 21 -0.43 0.15 -12.15
CA VAL A 21 1.03 -0.01 -12.00
C VAL A 21 1.62 1.16 -11.22
N PHE A 22 1.24 2.38 -11.57
CA PHE A 22 1.66 3.59 -10.86
C PHE A 22 1.30 3.52 -9.38
N ASN A 23 0.06 3.15 -9.05
CA ASN A 23 -0.41 3.10 -7.67
C ASN A 23 0.39 2.11 -6.80
N TYR A 24 0.78 0.96 -7.36
CA TYR A 24 1.62 -0.01 -6.66
C TYR A 24 2.96 0.59 -6.23
N PHE A 25 3.67 1.25 -7.15
CA PHE A 25 4.96 1.88 -6.87
C PHE A 25 4.81 3.10 -5.96
N PHE A 26 3.77 3.90 -6.19
CA PHE A 26 3.48 5.09 -5.40
C PHE A 26 3.17 4.75 -3.94
N HIS A 27 2.33 3.75 -3.69
CA HIS A 27 2.07 3.26 -2.34
C HIS A 27 3.34 2.72 -1.68
N LYS A 28 4.16 1.95 -2.41
CA LYS A 28 5.42 1.44 -1.87
C LYS A 28 6.34 2.55 -1.39
N LEU A 29 6.38 3.68 -2.10
CA LEU A 29 7.14 4.87 -1.73
C LEU A 29 6.60 5.54 -0.47
N ILE A 30 5.28 5.69 -0.35
CA ILE A 30 4.65 6.43 0.76
C ILE A 30 4.51 5.59 2.03
N TYR A 31 4.16 4.31 1.89
CA TYR A 31 3.81 3.43 3.01
C TYR A 31 4.99 2.56 3.47
N ASN A 32 6.16 3.18 3.62
CA ASN A 32 7.36 2.54 4.19
C ASN A 32 7.70 1.19 3.53
N GLY A 33 7.62 1.12 2.20
CA GLY A 33 7.91 -0.10 1.44
C GLY A 33 6.72 -1.05 1.27
N ASN A 34 5.52 -0.72 1.79
CA ASN A 34 4.32 -1.52 1.58
C ASN A 34 3.51 -1.04 0.36
N PRO A 35 3.36 -1.84 -0.70
CA PRO A 35 2.58 -1.45 -1.87
C PRO A 35 1.04 -1.48 -1.66
N TYR A 36 0.57 -2.08 -0.57
CA TYR A 36 -0.85 -2.30 -0.32
C TYR A 36 -1.38 -1.39 0.79
N ARG A 37 -2.56 -0.81 0.54
CA ARG A 37 -3.30 -0.07 1.56
C ARG A 37 -4.05 -1.04 2.48
N ARG A 38 -4.05 -0.76 3.77
CA ARG A 38 -4.84 -1.54 4.73
C ARG A 38 -6.34 -1.29 4.58
N ILE A 39 -7.10 -2.36 4.75
CA ILE A 39 -8.58 -2.34 4.80
C ILE A 39 -9.01 -1.94 6.22
N TYR A 40 -9.99 -1.03 6.33
CA TYR A 40 -10.52 -0.55 7.61
C TYR A 40 -11.76 -1.30 8.11
N THR A 41 -12.27 -2.23 7.31
CA THR A 41 -13.47 -3.01 7.59
C THR A 41 -13.07 -4.44 7.97
N PRO A 42 -13.70 -5.08 8.98
CA PRO A 42 -14.71 -4.54 9.92
C PRO A 42 -14.12 -3.51 10.89
N VAL A 43 -14.95 -2.86 11.71
CA VAL A 43 -14.56 -1.78 12.64
C VAL A 43 -13.32 -2.12 13.47
N PHE A 44 -13.17 -3.38 13.87
CA PHE A 44 -11.98 -3.88 14.55
C PHE A 44 -10.66 -3.55 13.81
N ASN A 45 -10.62 -3.67 12.47
CA ASN A 45 -9.45 -3.32 11.66
C ASN A 45 -9.16 -1.81 11.68
N LYS A 46 -10.21 -0.98 11.75
CA LYS A 46 -10.05 0.47 11.93
C LYS A 46 -9.45 0.79 13.31
N ASP A 47 -9.92 0.14 14.37
CA ASP A 47 -9.38 0.34 15.71
C ASP A 47 -7.91 -0.10 15.80
N LEU A 48 -7.56 -1.23 15.18
CA LEU A 48 -6.17 -1.68 15.06
C LEU A 48 -5.30 -0.70 14.25
N PHE A 49 -5.80 -0.16 13.14
CA PHE A 49 -5.07 0.85 12.38
C PHE A 49 -4.81 2.11 13.20
N LEU A 50 -5.81 2.59 13.96
CA LEU A 50 -5.67 3.75 14.84
C LEU A 50 -4.71 3.47 15.99
N ARG A 51 -4.73 2.25 16.56
CA ARG A 51 -3.75 1.80 17.55
C ARG A 51 -2.33 1.90 16.97
N ASP A 52 -2.09 1.35 15.79
CA ASP A 52 -0.76 1.37 15.18
C ASP A 52 -0.30 2.81 14.87
N MET A 53 -1.22 3.67 14.40
CA MET A 53 -0.94 5.10 14.23
C MET A 53 -0.53 5.78 15.54
N ARG A 54 -1.16 5.45 16.68
CA ARG A 54 -0.84 6.03 17.99
C ARG A 54 0.49 5.50 18.55
N LEU A 55 0.84 4.24 18.28
CA LEU A 55 2.06 3.62 18.81
C LEU A 55 3.32 4.07 18.08
N SER A 56 3.26 4.18 16.75
CA SER A 56 4.46 4.41 15.92
C SER A 56 4.41 5.69 15.07
N GLY A 57 3.27 6.39 15.04
CA GLY A 57 3.03 7.51 14.14
C GLY A 57 2.84 7.11 12.66
N ASN A 58 3.07 5.84 12.31
CA ASN A 58 2.89 5.32 10.97
C ASN A 58 2.40 3.86 11.02
N PRO A 59 1.17 3.58 10.57
CA PRO A 59 0.54 2.25 10.67
C PRO A 59 1.18 1.20 9.74
N TYR A 60 2.07 1.62 8.84
CA TYR A 60 2.84 0.73 7.96
C TYR A 60 4.23 0.40 8.50
N LYS A 61 4.63 0.99 9.64
CA LYS A 61 5.87 0.65 10.35
C LYS A 61 5.57 -0.43 11.39
N MET A 62 5.90 -1.67 11.06
CA MET A 62 5.69 -2.82 11.95
C MET A 62 6.48 -2.67 13.26
N GLN A 63 5.81 -2.96 14.38
CA GLN A 63 6.40 -2.95 15.72
C GLN A 63 6.65 -4.40 16.14
N GLY A 64 7.92 -4.79 16.19
CA GLY A 64 8.34 -6.12 16.64
C GLY A 64 8.53 -6.20 18.16
N LEU A 65 9.00 -7.35 18.63
CA LEU A 65 9.34 -7.58 20.04
C LEU A 65 10.51 -6.68 20.50
N ASP A 66 11.35 -6.24 19.57
CA ASP A 66 12.49 -5.35 19.82
C ASP A 66 12.10 -4.00 20.44
N ASN A 67 10.83 -3.59 20.30
CA ASN A 67 10.31 -2.35 20.88
C ASN A 67 9.75 -2.52 22.29
N ILE A 68 9.79 -3.73 22.86
CA ILE A 68 9.36 -4.02 24.22
C ILE A 68 10.57 -3.88 25.15
N PRO A 69 10.50 -3.07 26.23
CA PRO A 69 11.62 -2.93 27.16
C PRO A 69 11.89 -4.23 27.92
N ASP A 70 13.17 -4.61 28.02
CA ASP A 70 13.58 -5.73 28.86
C ASP A 70 13.41 -5.37 30.34
N VAL A 71 12.46 -6.03 31.00
CA VAL A 71 12.11 -5.79 32.41
C VAL A 71 13.15 -6.42 33.37
N ARG A 72 14.14 -7.16 32.85
CA ARG A 72 15.19 -7.85 33.63
C ARG A 72 16.60 -7.45 33.17
N LYS A 73 16.98 -6.19 33.37
CA LYS A 73 18.38 -5.78 33.43
C LYS A 73 18.73 -5.33 34.83
#